data_AF-A0A1M5QJ14-F1
#
_entry.id   AF-A0A1M5QJ14-F1
#
_cell.length_a   1.000
_cell.length_b   1.000
_cell.length_c   1.000
_cell.angle_alpha   90.00
_cell.angle_beta   90.00
_cell.angle_gamma   90.00
#
_symmetry.space_group_name_H-M   'P 1'
#
loop_
_entity.id
_entity.type
_entity.pdbx_description
1 polymer ?
#
loop_
_entity_poly.entity_id
_entity_poly.type
_entity_poly.pdbx_seq_one_letter_code
_entity_poly.pdbx_strand_id
1 'polypeptide(L)' 'MKSINFYIESGDKKISTNEIILELKEQWKNTGKRIKDMKSVNIYFNTDETCAYCLINDSETIKIQK' A
#
# COMPACT_ATOMS: atom_id res chain seq x y z
N MET A 1 -8.29 -1.62 -22.32
CA MET A 1 -8.00 -0.85 -21.10
C MET A 1 -6.48 -0.69 -21.02
N LYS A 2 -5.94 0.52 -20.97
CA LYS A 2 -4.48 0.71 -20.82
C LYS A 2 -4.11 0.37 -19.38
N SER A 3 -3.14 -0.52 -19.20
CA SER A 3 -2.55 -0.76 -17.88
C SER A 3 -1.65 0.42 -17.54
N ILE A 4 -1.89 1.07 -16.40
CA ILE A 4 -1.01 2.11 -15.86
C ILE A 4 -0.29 1.47 -14.69
N ASN A 5 1.04 1.39 -14.79
CA ASN A 5 1.90 0.92 -13.71
C ASN A 5 2.63 2.13 -13.12
N PHE A 6 2.65 2.20 -11.80
CA PHE A 6 3.35 3.26 -11.08
C PHE A 6 4.39 2.62 -10.16
N TYR A 7 5.58 3.22 -10.13
CA TYR A 7 6.72 2.72 -9.40
C TYR A 7 7.37 3.85 -8.62
N ILE A 8 7.95 3.49 -7.48
CA ILE A 8 8.73 4.38 -6.63
C ILE A 8 10.17 3.92 -6.72
N GLU A 9 11.07 4.83 -7.08
CA GLU A 9 12.51 4.58 -7.06
C GLU A 9 13.08 5.07 -5.72
N SER A 10 13.75 4.18 -5.00
CA SER A 10 14.45 4.50 -3.75
C SER A 10 15.83 3.85 -3.78
N GLY A 11 16.87 4.65 -4.04
CA GLY A 11 18.20 4.15 -4.38
C GLY A 11 18.15 3.24 -5.61
N ASP A 12 18.71 2.04 -5.50
CA ASP A 12 18.70 1.04 -6.58
C ASP A 12 17.42 0.18 -6.62
N LYS A 13 16.48 0.40 -5.69
CA LYS A 13 15.22 -0.35 -5.63
C LYS A 13 14.16 0.30 -6.51
N LYS A 14 13.41 -0.52 -7.24
CA LYS A 14 12.16 -0.15 -7.91
C LYS A 14 11.00 -0.86 -7.23
N ILE A 15 10.13 -0.09 -6.60
CA ILE A 15 9.04 -0.61 -5.78
C ILE A 15 7.73 -0.41 -6.55
N SER A 16 7.03 -1.49 -6.85
CA SER A 16 5.73 -1.42 -7.52
C SER A 16 4.63 -1.02 -6.54
N THR A 17 3.84 0.00 -6.86
CA THR A 17 2.68 0.31 -6.02
C THR A 17 1.61 -0.77 -6.08
N ASN A 18 1.58 -1.58 -7.14
CA ASN A 18 0.70 -2.74 -7.21
C ASN A 18 1.08 -3.79 -6.15
N GLU A 19 2.37 -4.00 -5.89
CA GLU A 19 2.83 -4.91 -4.83
C GLU A 19 2.47 -4.38 -3.43
N ILE A 20 2.54 -3.07 -3.21
CA ILE A 20 2.07 -2.43 -1.96
C ILE A 20 0.56 -2.67 -1.80
N ILE A 21 -0.24 -2.47 -2.85
CA ILE A 21 -1.70 -2.66 -2.79
C ILE A 21 -2.08 -4.12 -2.53
N LEU A 22 -1.36 -5.07 -3.12
CA LEU A 22 -1.61 -6.51 -2.89
C LEU A 22 -1.35 -6.87 -1.43
N GLU A 23 -0.19 -6.49 -0.91
CA GLU A 23 0.17 -6.75 0.49
C GLU A 23 -0.77 -6.03 1.47
N LEU A 24 -1.19 -4.80 1.17
CA LEU A 24 -2.19 -4.07 1.94
C LEU A 24 -3.50 -4.86 2.08
N LYS A 25 -3.97 -5.41 0.95
CA LYS A 25 -5.22 -6.20 0.93
C LYS A 25 -5.07 -7.50 1.71
N GLU A 26 -3.90 -8.13 1.67
CA GLU A 26 -3.62 -9.33 2.47
C GLU A 26 -3.59 -9.02 3.96
N GLN A 27 -2.82 -8.01 4.38
CA GLN A 27 -2.77 -7.59 5.79
C GLN A 27 -4.15 -7.17 6.30
N TRP A 28 -4.93 -6.43 5.51
CA TRP A 28 -6.30 -6.06 5.87
C TRP A 28 -7.19 -7.28 6.13
N LYS A 29 -7.15 -8.29 5.25
CA LYS A 29 -7.89 -9.53 5.44
C LYS A 29 -7.43 -10.30 6.68
N ASN A 30 -6.13 -10.27 6.98
CA ASN A 30 -5.58 -10.90 8.18
C ASN A 30 -6.07 -10.26 9.48
N THR A 31 -6.57 -9.01 9.44
CA THR A 31 -7.28 -8.38 10.57
C THR A 31 -8.73 -8.88 10.75
N GLY A 32 -9.19 -9.83 9.93
CA GLY A 32 -10.56 -10.34 9.93
C GLY A 32 -11.57 -9.47 9.17
N LYS A 33 -11.11 -8.37 8.54
CA LYS A 33 -11.96 -7.44 7.79
C LYS A 33 -12.10 -7.85 6.33
N ARG A 34 -13.19 -7.43 5.67
CA ARG A 34 -13.42 -7.75 4.25
C ARG A 34 -12.89 -6.62 3.38
N ILE A 35 -12.40 -6.95 2.18
CA ILE A 35 -11.92 -5.92 1.22
C ILE A 35 -12.99 -4.89 0.90
N LYS A 36 -14.27 -5.28 0.85
CA LYS A 36 -15.39 -4.34 0.63
C LYS A 36 -15.55 -3.28 1.73
N ASP A 37 -14.95 -3.49 2.90
CA ASP A 37 -14.98 -2.56 4.02
C ASP A 37 -13.91 -1.47 3.88
N MET A 38 -12.93 -1.65 2.97
CA MET A 38 -11.90 -0.68 2.60
C MET A 38 -12.44 0.24 1.50
N LYS A 39 -13.07 1.34 1.89
CA LYS A 39 -13.76 2.28 0.99
C LYS A 39 -12.79 3.30 0.39
N SER A 40 -11.79 3.74 1.16
CA SER A 40 -10.74 4.65 0.72
C SER A 40 -9.38 4.18 1.25
N VAL A 41 -8.33 4.47 0.48
CA VAL A 41 -6.93 4.23 0.89
C VAL A 41 -6.09 5.40 0.40
N ASN A 42 -5.41 6.06 1.33
CA ASN A 42 -4.33 6.99 1.04
C ASN A 42 -3.00 6.29 1.32
N ILE A 43 -2.06 6.30 0.36
CA ILE A 43 -0.75 5.66 0.51
C ILE A 43 0.32 6.75 0.53
N TYR A 44 1.09 6.81 1.60
CA TYR A 44 2.23 7.70 1.75
C TYR A 44 3.50 6.86 1.78
N PHE A 45 4.42 7.08 0.85
CA PHE A 45 5.70 6.37 0.85
C PHE A 45 6.78 7.24 1.46
N ASN A 46 7.43 6.73 2.51
CA ASN A 46 8.63 7.30 3.08
C ASN A 46 9.84 6.60 2.45
N THR A 47 10.60 7.33 1.64
CA THR A 47 11.79 6.81 0.95
C THR A 47 12.94 6.50 1.91
N ASP A 48 13.11 7.30 2.95
CA ASP A 48 14.21 7.15 3.91
C ASP A 48 14.03 5.86 4.74
N GLU A 49 12.79 5.55 5.11
CA GLU A 49 12.45 4.31 5.81
C GLU A 49 12.15 3.13 4.86
N THR A 50 12.03 3.40 3.56
CA THR A 50 11.53 2.45 2.55
C THR A 50 10.21 1.81 2.96
N CYS A 51 9.27 2.64 3.45
CA CYS A 51 8.01 2.20 4.03
C CYS A 51 6.80 2.88 3.37
N ALA A 52 5.76 2.10 3.09
CA ALA A 52 4.45 2.61 2.72
C ALA A 52 3.51 2.64 3.93
N TYR A 53 2.97 3.81 4.23
CA TYR A 53 1.95 4.04 5.24
C TYR A 53 0.58 4.16 4.55
N CYS A 54 -0.27 3.16 4.74
CA CYS A 54 -1.59 3.08 4.13
C CYS A 54 -2.67 3.48 5.15
N LEU A 55 -3.28 4.65 4.96
CA LEU A 55 -4.41 5.13 5.77
C LEU A 55 -5.72 4.70 5.09
N ILE A 56 -6.44 3.78 5.72
CA ILE A 56 -7.68 3.19 5.25
C ILE A 56 -8.86 3.87 5.95
N ASN A 57 -9.87 4.26 5.18
CA ASN A 57 -11.08 4.91 5.69
C ASN A 57 -10.77 6.08 6.65
N ASP A 58 -9.67 6.79 6.38
CA ASP A 58 -9.17 7.93 7.16
C ASP A 58 -8.93 7.65 8.66
N SER A 59 -8.80 6.38 9.07
CA SER A 59 -8.77 6.01 10.48
C SER A 59 -7.82 4.85 10.80
N GLU A 60 -7.76 3.82 9.96
CA GLU A 60 -6.92 2.65 10.20
C GLU A 60 -5.62 2.75 9.43
N THR A 61 -4.50 2.42 10.07
CA THR A 61 -3.18 2.49 9.42
C THR A 61 -2.57 1.10 9.30
N ILE A 62 -2.11 0.77 8.10
CA ILE A 62 -1.26 -0.40 7.84
C ILE A 62 0.08 0.09 7.32
N LYS A 63 1.17 -0.43 7.90
CA LYS A 63 2.54 -0.15 7.46
C LYS A 63 3.06 -1.34 6.65
N ILE A 64 3.63 -1.05 5.48
CA ILE A 64 4.25 -2.04 4.59
C ILE A 64 5.71 -1.66 4.40
N GLN A 65 6.62 -2.58 4.72
CA GLN A 65 8.06 -2.41 4.52
C GLN A 65 8.46 -2.91 3.12
N LYS A 66 9.33 -2.18 2.42
CA LYS A 66 9.90 -2.57 1.12
C LYS A 66 11.43 -2.48 1.11
#